data_AF-A0A2N4UQD9-F1
#
_entry.id   AF-A0A2N4UQD9-F1
#
_cell.length_a   1.000
_cell.length_b   1.000
_cell.length_c   1.000
_cell.angle_alpha   90.00
_cell.angle_beta   90.00
_cell.angle_gamma   90.00
#
_symmetry.space_group_name_H-M   'P 1'
#
loop_
_entity.id
_entity.type
_entity.pdbx_description
1 polymer ?
#
loop_
_entity_poly.entity_id
_entity_poly.type
_entity_poly.pdbx_seq_one_letter_code
_entity_poly.pdbx_strand_id
1 'polypeptide(L)'
;MQQKYDKRLIAADMLEEAINKFKTAKSDLDFIQSILLAGASIGITNPLLSENQKLTAHEKSAENVIRIREYGLGRELSLQERKDVFSGAMRFNKQAYNSLKHAGKGKQLAASDDLEIETDFAAEAEELLWAAIEDFKGLPISPEFLIDNGKNDFRLLIGRSDPLGTIPEMRCKPRGNTQ
;
A
#
# COMPACT_ATOMS: atom_id res chain seq x y z
N MET A 1 14.18 -22.60 22.71
CA MET A 1 12.70 -22.68 22.78
C MET A 1 12.16 -21.90 21.60
N GLN A 2 11.43 -22.52 20.67
CA GLN A 2 10.81 -21.80 19.55
C GLN A 2 9.44 -21.27 20.01
N GLN A 3 9.20 -19.97 19.79
CA GLN A 3 7.90 -19.34 20.03
C GLN A 3 7.08 -19.34 18.73
N LYS A 4 5.75 -19.46 18.84
CA LYS A 4 4.83 -19.36 17.71
C LYS A 4 4.29 -17.93 17.64
N TYR A 5 4.34 -17.33 16.44
CA TYR A 5 3.84 -15.98 16.20
C TYR A 5 2.71 -16.00 15.17
N ASP A 6 1.69 -15.16 15.38
CA ASP A 6 0.63 -14.93 14.40
C ASP A 6 1.10 -13.91 13.37
N LYS A 7 1.14 -14.30 12.09
CA LYS A 7 1.62 -13.42 11.01
C LYS A 7 0.75 -12.18 10.82
N ARG A 8 -0.53 -12.21 11.21
CA ARG A 8 -1.42 -11.04 11.14
C ARG A 8 -1.01 -9.98 12.15
N LEU A 9 -0.56 -10.39 13.34
CA LEU A 9 -0.03 -9.47 14.34
C LEU A 9 1.31 -8.90 13.88
N ILE A 10 2.17 -9.71 13.27
CA ILE A 10 3.42 -9.23 12.65
C ILE A 10 3.13 -8.21 11.54
N ALA A 11 2.13 -8.44 10.69
CA ALA A 11 1.73 -7.49 9.65
C ALA A 11 1.21 -6.17 10.26
N ALA A 12 0.49 -6.25 11.39
CA ALA A 12 0.07 -5.08 12.15
C ALA A 12 1.27 -4.31 12.72
N ASP A 13 2.23 -5.00 13.35
CA ASP A 13 3.48 -4.41 13.85
C ASP A 13 4.27 -3.70 12.75
N MET A 14 4.46 -4.36 11.60
CA MET A 14 5.16 -3.80 10.45
C MET A 14 4.47 -2.55 9.93
N LEU A 15 3.14 -2.58 9.83
CA LEU A 15 2.37 -1.44 9.31
C LEU A 15 2.33 -0.27 10.31
N GLU A 16 2.21 -0.55 11.61
CA GLU A 16 2.31 0.44 12.68
C GLU A 16 3.65 1.18 12.63
N GLU A 17 4.75 0.43 12.55
CA GLU A 17 6.09 1.01 12.46
C GLU A 17 6.30 1.76 11.13
N ALA A 18 5.79 1.23 10.01
CA ALA A 18 5.86 1.91 8.72
C ALA A 18 5.18 3.28 8.75
N ILE A 19 4.01 3.39 9.38
CA ILE A 19 3.29 4.66 9.54
C ILE A 19 4.09 5.62 10.43
N ASN A 20 4.65 5.13 11.54
CA ASN A 20 5.46 5.96 12.44
C ASN A 20 6.70 6.52 11.73
N LYS A 21 7.39 5.68 10.94
CA LYS A 21 8.55 6.08 10.14
C LYS A 21 8.20 7.15 9.12
N PHE A 22 7.09 6.99 8.41
CA PHE A 22 6.60 8.00 7.47
C PHE A 22 6.32 9.34 8.16
N LYS A 23 5.56 9.33 9.26
CA LYS A 23 5.15 10.56 9.97
C LYS A 23 6.31 11.32 10.62
N THR A 24 7.37 10.61 10.97
CA THR A 24 8.53 11.20 11.65
C THR A 24 9.77 11.28 10.76
N ALA A 25 9.61 11.03 9.46
CA ALA A 25 10.69 10.99 8.49
C ALA A 25 11.44 12.33 8.46
N LYS A 26 12.78 12.23 8.46
CA LYS A 26 13.69 13.37 8.31
C LYS A 26 14.65 13.18 7.14
N SER A 27 14.62 12.00 6.53
CA SER A 27 15.50 11.58 5.45
C SER A 27 14.83 10.52 4.57
N ASP A 28 15.35 10.35 3.37
CA ASP A 28 14.90 9.32 2.44
C ASP A 28 15.02 7.90 3.02
N LEU A 29 15.99 7.67 3.91
CA LEU A 29 16.15 6.37 4.58
C LEU A 29 14.92 6.03 5.44
N ASP A 30 14.28 7.02 6.07
CA ASP A 30 13.07 6.80 6.86
C ASP A 30 11.90 6.37 5.97
N PHE A 31 11.76 7.00 4.79
CA PHE A 31 10.77 6.61 3.79
C PHE A 31 11.06 5.23 3.20
N ILE A 32 12.32 4.91 2.92
CA ILE A 32 12.74 3.57 2.48
C ILE A 32 12.38 2.51 3.53
N GLN A 33 12.63 2.78 4.81
CA GLN A 33 12.23 1.88 5.91
C GLN A 33 10.70 1.69 5.93
N SER A 34 9.95 2.77 5.76
CA SER A 34 8.48 2.72 5.66
C SER A 34 8.02 1.86 4.48
N ILE A 35 8.58 2.05 3.28
CA ILE A 35 8.28 1.27 2.07
C ILE A 35 8.55 -0.22 2.29
N LEU A 36 9.72 -0.56 2.85
CA LEU A 36 10.11 -1.95 3.06
C LEU A 36 9.17 -2.66 4.07
N LEU A 37 8.80 -1.97 5.16
CA LEU A 37 7.88 -2.50 6.16
C LEU A 37 6.45 -2.64 5.62
N ALA A 38 5.94 -1.62 4.91
CA ALA A 38 4.63 -1.64 4.30
C ALA A 38 4.54 -2.77 3.24
N GLY A 39 5.54 -2.88 2.37
CA GLY A 39 5.60 -3.95 1.36
C GLY A 39 5.70 -5.36 1.97
N ALA A 40 6.41 -5.52 3.09
CA ALA A 40 6.43 -6.77 3.84
C ALA A 40 5.06 -7.11 4.45
N SER A 41 4.36 -6.11 5.00
CA SER A 41 2.99 -6.25 5.50
C SER A 41 2.03 -6.70 4.39
N ILE A 42 2.07 -6.03 3.23
CA ILE A 42 1.34 -6.40 2.00
C ILE A 42 1.62 -7.86 1.60
N GLY A 43 2.88 -8.29 1.68
CA GLY A 43 3.28 -9.68 1.40
C GLY A 43 2.61 -10.72 2.30
N ILE A 44 2.19 -10.34 3.51
CA ILE A 44 1.43 -11.18 4.44
C ILE A 44 -0.08 -11.04 4.19
N THR A 45 -0.58 -9.82 3.97
CA THR A 45 -2.03 -9.56 3.86
C THR A 45 -2.62 -10.03 2.54
N ASN A 46 -1.91 -9.86 1.41
CA ASN A 46 -2.46 -10.13 0.08
C ASN A 46 -2.85 -11.60 -0.14
N PRO A 47 -2.03 -12.60 0.25
CA PRO A 47 -2.44 -13.99 0.16
C PRO A 47 -3.70 -14.28 0.98
N LEU A 48 -3.82 -13.70 2.18
CA LEU A 48 -4.98 -13.88 3.06
C LEU A 48 -6.24 -13.22 2.47
N LEU A 49 -6.12 -12.07 1.80
CA LEU A 49 -7.24 -11.46 1.08
C LEU A 49 -7.69 -12.32 -0.10
N SER A 50 -6.72 -12.85 -0.85
CA SER A 50 -6.97 -13.70 -2.01
C SER A 50 -7.72 -14.99 -1.63
N GLU A 51 -7.34 -15.63 -0.51
CA GLU A 51 -8.05 -16.78 0.06
C GLU A 51 -9.52 -16.48 0.36
N ASN A 52 -9.83 -15.23 0.72
CA ASN A 52 -11.18 -14.75 1.01
C ASN A 52 -11.87 -14.13 -0.21
N GLN A 53 -11.34 -14.33 -1.42
CA GLN A 53 -11.88 -13.78 -2.68
C GLN A 53 -12.04 -12.25 -2.64
N LYS A 54 -11.20 -11.57 -1.85
CA LYS A 54 -11.16 -10.11 -1.78
C LYS A 54 -10.02 -9.58 -2.64
N LEU A 55 -10.32 -8.55 -3.42
CA LEU A 55 -9.32 -7.80 -4.16
C LEU A 55 -8.47 -6.97 -3.20
N THR A 56 -7.17 -6.96 -3.45
CA THR A 56 -6.21 -6.06 -2.82
C THR A 56 -6.36 -4.63 -3.36
N ALA A 57 -5.84 -3.64 -2.64
CA ALA A 57 -5.85 -2.23 -3.03
C ALA A 57 -5.22 -2.03 -4.41
N HIS A 58 -4.09 -2.70 -4.67
CA HIS A 58 -3.43 -2.64 -5.97
C HIS A 58 -4.25 -3.30 -7.09
N GLU A 59 -4.98 -4.38 -6.82
CA GLU A 59 -5.87 -5.00 -7.82
C GLU A 59 -7.08 -4.11 -8.11
N LYS A 60 -7.66 -3.48 -7.08
CA LYS A 60 -8.72 -2.48 -7.27
C LYS A 60 -8.23 -1.29 -8.10
N SER A 61 -7.01 -0.81 -7.82
CA SER A 61 -6.36 0.24 -8.61
C SER A 61 -6.18 -0.20 -10.07
N ALA A 62 -5.70 -1.42 -10.32
CA ALA A 62 -5.54 -1.96 -11.67
C ALA A 62 -6.88 -2.07 -12.42
N GLU A 63 -7.96 -2.51 -11.76
CA GLU A 63 -9.32 -2.51 -12.34
C GLU A 63 -9.82 -1.09 -12.63
N ASN A 64 -9.50 -0.10 -11.80
CA ASN A 64 -9.85 1.30 -12.08
C ASN A 64 -9.09 1.83 -13.30
N VAL A 65 -7.82 1.49 -13.48
CA VAL A 65 -7.05 1.85 -14.67
C VAL A 65 -7.68 1.25 -15.94
N ILE A 66 -8.14 0.00 -15.88
CA ILE A 66 -8.88 -0.63 -16.98
C ILE A 66 -10.14 0.17 -17.30
N ARG A 67 -10.96 0.50 -16.29
CA ARG A 67 -12.22 1.25 -16.49
C ARG A 67 -11.98 2.63 -17.10
N ILE A 68 -10.97 3.36 -16.62
CA ILE A 68 -10.61 4.67 -17.16
C ILE A 68 -10.20 4.55 -18.63
N ARG A 69 -9.43 3.51 -18.96
CA ARG A 69 -8.98 3.27 -20.34
C ARG A 69 -10.13 2.89 -21.27
N GLU A 70 -11.04 2.01 -20.83
CA GLU A 70 -12.24 1.63 -21.59
C GLU A 70 -13.13 2.85 -21.85
N TYR A 71 -13.33 3.69 -20.83
CA TYR A 71 -14.06 4.94 -20.96
C TYR A 71 -13.41 5.88 -21.98
N GLY A 72 -12.08 6.09 -21.88
CA GLY A 72 -11.34 6.94 -22.81
C GLY A 72 -11.33 6.41 -24.26
N LEU A 73 -11.42 5.09 -24.45
CA LEU A 73 -11.50 4.45 -25.77
C LEU A 73 -12.92 4.36 -26.33
N GLY A 74 -13.95 4.55 -25.49
CA GLY A 74 -15.35 4.35 -25.87
C GLY A 74 -15.70 2.89 -26.20
N ARG A 75 -14.89 1.92 -25.76
CA ARG A 75 -15.12 0.48 -25.97
C ARG A 75 -14.53 -0.34 -24.82
N GLU A 76 -15.05 -1.55 -24.65
CA GLU A 76 -14.44 -2.55 -23.78
C GLU A 76 -13.10 -3.05 -24.36
N LEU A 77 -12.17 -3.36 -23.46
CA LEU A 77 -10.90 -3.99 -23.80
C LEU A 77 -11.12 -5.51 -24.00
N SER A 78 -10.43 -6.08 -24.98
CA SER A 78 -10.37 -7.53 -25.14
C SER A 78 -9.74 -8.19 -23.92
N LEU A 79 -9.97 -9.50 -23.73
CA LEU A 79 -9.42 -10.24 -22.59
C LEU A 79 -7.90 -10.12 -22.49
N GLN A 80 -7.19 -10.12 -23.62
CA GLN A 80 -5.74 -9.98 -23.65
C GLN A 80 -5.31 -8.56 -23.26
N GLU A 81 -5.96 -7.53 -23.81
CA GLU A 81 -5.68 -6.13 -23.46
C GLU A 81 -5.92 -5.88 -21.95
N ARG A 82 -7.00 -6.42 -21.38
CA ARG A 82 -7.27 -6.33 -19.94
C ARG A 82 -6.15 -6.96 -19.12
N LYS A 83 -5.70 -8.16 -19.49
CA LYS A 83 -4.58 -8.84 -18.81
C LYS A 83 -3.29 -8.03 -18.88
N ASP A 84 -2.99 -7.45 -20.05
CA ASP A 84 -1.78 -6.66 -20.24
C ASP A 84 -1.81 -5.38 -19.40
N VAL A 85 -2.93 -4.65 -19.42
CA VAL A 85 -3.13 -3.45 -18.59
C VAL A 85 -3.06 -3.77 -17.11
N PHE A 86 -3.77 -4.82 -16.67
CA PHE A 86 -3.77 -5.26 -15.29
C PHE A 86 -2.36 -5.60 -14.82
N SER A 87 -1.63 -6.43 -15.59
CA SER A 87 -0.27 -6.83 -15.25
C SER A 87 0.71 -5.65 -15.25
N GLY A 88 0.52 -4.68 -16.15
CA GLY A 88 1.29 -3.44 -16.20
C GLY A 88 1.07 -2.60 -14.95
N ALA A 89 -0.19 -2.35 -14.57
CA ALA A 89 -0.55 -1.61 -13.36
C ALA A 89 0.01 -2.30 -12.10
N MET A 90 -0.12 -3.63 -12.00
CA MET A 90 0.42 -4.39 -10.88
C MET A 90 1.96 -4.32 -10.77
N ARG A 91 2.68 -4.18 -11.89
CA ARG A 91 4.13 -3.98 -11.88
C ARG A 91 4.50 -2.57 -11.44
N PHE A 92 3.80 -1.57 -11.96
CA PHE A 92 3.99 -0.17 -11.60
C PHE A 92 3.79 0.03 -10.09
N ASN A 93 2.66 -0.43 -9.56
CA ASN A 93 2.33 -0.35 -8.14
C ASN A 93 3.35 -1.00 -7.19
N LYS A 94 4.19 -1.92 -7.69
CA LYS A 94 5.20 -2.63 -6.89
C LYS A 94 6.62 -2.18 -7.24
N GLN A 95 6.79 -1.17 -8.08
CA GLN A 95 8.08 -0.81 -8.67
C GLN A 95 9.05 -0.37 -7.58
N ALA A 96 8.73 0.66 -6.79
CA ALA A 96 9.63 1.19 -5.76
C ALA A 96 10.03 0.12 -4.73
N TYR A 97 9.06 -0.62 -4.18
CA TYR A 97 9.34 -1.71 -3.24
C TYR A 97 10.24 -2.80 -3.86
N ASN A 98 9.99 -3.21 -5.11
CA ASN A 98 10.79 -4.23 -5.77
C ASN A 98 12.20 -3.74 -6.10
N SER A 99 12.35 -2.49 -6.55
CA SER A 99 13.65 -1.87 -6.82
C SER A 99 14.49 -1.75 -5.54
N LEU A 100 13.85 -1.47 -4.40
CA LEU A 100 14.56 -1.43 -3.10
C LEU A 100 14.97 -2.81 -2.59
N LYS A 101 14.19 -3.86 -2.88
CA LYS A 101 14.45 -5.19 -2.32
C LYS A 101 15.47 -6.00 -3.11
N HIS A 102 15.71 -5.65 -4.37
CA HIS A 102 16.55 -6.40 -5.30
C HIS A 102 17.41 -5.48 -6.15
N ALA A 103 18.66 -5.86 -6.38
CA ALA A 103 19.48 -5.37 -7.48
C ALA A 103 19.72 -6.54 -8.45
N GLY A 104 19.39 -6.35 -9.72
CA GLY A 104 19.39 -7.43 -10.70
C GLY A 104 18.16 -8.32 -10.58
N LYS A 105 18.02 -9.27 -11.50
CA LYS A 105 16.71 -9.35 -12.17
C LYS A 105 15.80 -10.53 -11.89
N GLY A 106 14.52 -10.22 -12.08
CA GLY A 106 13.74 -10.89 -13.15
C GLY A 106 13.82 -10.12 -14.48
N LYS A 107 13.98 -10.80 -15.64
CA LYS A 107 14.16 -10.36 -17.08
C LYS A 107 15.52 -9.77 -17.56
N GLN A 108 16.71 -10.31 -17.22
CA GLN A 108 18.06 -9.97 -17.82
C GLN A 108 18.81 -8.58 -17.61
N LEU A 109 19.15 -8.12 -16.41
CA LEU A 109 20.03 -6.95 -16.12
C LEU A 109 20.94 -7.50 -15.03
N ALA A 110 22.25 -7.26 -15.16
CA ALA A 110 23.16 -7.64 -14.10
C ALA A 110 22.89 -6.77 -12.88
N ALA A 111 23.20 -7.27 -11.68
CA ALA A 111 23.05 -6.48 -10.46
C ALA A 111 23.91 -5.19 -10.51
N SER A 112 25.03 -5.22 -11.23
CA SER A 112 25.87 -4.04 -11.51
C SER A 112 25.16 -2.95 -12.31
N ASP A 113 24.15 -3.33 -13.08
CA ASP A 113 23.44 -2.43 -13.99
C ASP A 113 22.12 -1.92 -13.38
N ASP A 114 21.83 -2.31 -12.13
CA ASP A 114 20.59 -2.03 -11.39
C ASP A 114 20.92 -1.49 -9.99
N LEU A 115 21.82 -0.51 -9.96
CA LEU A 115 22.33 0.12 -8.73
C LEU A 115 21.69 1.48 -8.45
N GLU A 116 20.96 2.04 -9.43
CA GLU A 116 20.39 3.37 -9.37
C GLU A 116 18.86 3.28 -9.38
N ILE A 117 18.23 4.09 -8.52
CA ILE A 117 16.77 4.22 -8.45
C ILE A 117 16.45 5.71 -8.47
N GLU A 118 15.68 6.13 -9.46
CA GLU A 118 15.10 7.47 -9.53
C GLU A 118 13.65 7.40 -9.06
N THR A 119 13.36 7.99 -7.90
CA THR A 119 12.02 7.98 -7.33
C THR A 119 11.87 9.06 -6.25
N ASP A 120 10.63 9.47 -5.99
CA ASP A 120 10.27 10.25 -4.82
C ASP A 120 9.86 9.29 -3.69
N PHE A 121 10.78 9.01 -2.78
CA PHE A 121 10.54 8.06 -1.69
C PHE A 121 9.37 8.47 -0.79
N ALA A 122 9.10 9.77 -0.63
CA ALA A 122 7.98 10.22 0.19
C ALA A 122 6.65 9.85 -0.47
N ALA A 123 6.51 10.14 -1.76
CA ALA A 123 5.31 9.80 -2.52
C ALA A 123 5.08 8.28 -2.60
N GLU A 124 6.13 7.51 -2.87
CA GLU A 124 6.05 6.04 -2.92
C GLU A 124 5.69 5.43 -1.56
N ALA A 125 6.24 5.97 -0.47
CA ALA A 125 5.91 5.53 0.88
C ALA A 125 4.44 5.79 1.20
N GLU A 126 3.92 6.98 0.85
CA GLU A 126 2.52 7.33 1.06
C GLU A 126 1.58 6.38 0.29
N GLU A 127 1.82 6.18 -1.00
CA GLU A 127 0.97 5.33 -1.84
C GLU A 127 0.95 3.88 -1.32
N LEU A 128 2.13 3.33 -1.02
CA LEU A 128 2.24 1.95 -0.54
C LEU A 128 1.64 1.78 0.86
N LEU A 129 1.75 2.78 1.74
CA LEU A 129 1.12 2.75 3.06
C LEU A 129 -0.40 2.74 2.95
N TRP A 130 -0.97 3.58 2.08
CA TRP A 130 -2.42 3.57 1.86
C TRP A 130 -2.91 2.22 1.35
N ALA A 131 -2.17 1.63 0.40
CA ALA A 131 -2.47 0.28 -0.09
C ALA A 131 -2.40 -0.76 1.04
N ALA A 132 -1.34 -0.74 1.85
CA ALA A 132 -1.17 -1.66 2.98
C ALA A 132 -2.28 -1.50 4.04
N ILE A 133 -2.69 -0.26 4.34
CA ILE A 133 -3.77 0.04 5.29
C ILE A 133 -5.10 -0.49 4.76
N GLU A 134 -5.41 -0.24 3.48
CA GLU A 134 -6.63 -0.74 2.87
C GLU A 134 -6.66 -2.28 2.85
N ASP A 135 -5.55 -2.91 2.49
CA ASP A 135 -5.41 -4.36 2.46
C ASP A 135 -5.58 -4.96 3.86
N PHE A 136 -4.93 -4.37 4.88
CA PHE A 136 -5.06 -4.83 6.25
C PHE A 136 -6.51 -4.70 6.76
N LYS A 137 -7.18 -3.57 6.48
CA LYS A 137 -8.61 -3.37 6.79
C LYS A 137 -9.51 -4.40 6.11
N GLY A 138 -9.11 -4.87 4.94
CA GLY A 138 -9.83 -5.90 4.19
C GLY A 138 -9.81 -7.28 4.84
N LEU A 139 -8.87 -7.56 5.76
CA LEU A 139 -8.72 -8.87 6.37
C LEU A 139 -9.93 -9.25 7.25
N PRO A 140 -10.30 -10.54 7.32
CA PRO A 140 -11.35 -11.02 8.22
C PRO A 140 -10.82 -11.13 9.67
N ILE A 141 -10.41 -9.99 10.25
CA ILE A 141 -9.92 -9.90 11.63
C ILE A 141 -10.94 -9.12 12.45
N SER A 142 -11.35 -9.68 13.59
CA SER A 142 -12.26 -8.97 14.48
C SER A 142 -11.52 -7.85 15.24
N PRO A 143 -12.18 -6.72 15.55
CA PRO A 143 -11.62 -5.68 16.41
C PRO A 143 -11.12 -6.22 17.75
N GLU A 144 -11.84 -7.18 18.33
CA GLU A 144 -11.53 -7.80 19.62
C GLU A 144 -10.21 -8.57 19.56
N PHE A 145 -9.95 -9.29 18.46
CA PHE A 145 -8.68 -10.00 18.28
C PHE A 145 -7.48 -9.05 18.34
N LEU A 146 -7.59 -7.85 17.77
CA LEU A 146 -6.52 -6.85 17.87
C LEU A 146 -6.36 -6.33 19.30
N ILE A 147 -7.47 -6.05 19.99
CA ILE A 147 -7.44 -5.57 21.38
C ILE A 147 -6.81 -6.59 22.31
N ASP A 148 -7.23 -7.85 22.22
CA ASP A 148 -6.74 -8.96 23.06
C ASP A 148 -5.25 -9.22 22.87
N ASN A 149 -4.68 -8.79 21.73
CA ASN A 149 -3.27 -8.90 21.41
C ASN A 149 -2.51 -7.56 21.50
N GLY A 150 -3.04 -6.58 22.24
CA GLY A 150 -2.34 -5.32 22.54
C GLY A 150 -2.24 -4.35 21.35
N LYS A 151 -3.10 -4.51 20.33
CA LYS A 151 -3.12 -3.68 19.11
C LYS A 151 -4.26 -2.68 19.07
N ASN A 152 -4.71 -2.19 20.23
CA ASN A 152 -5.79 -1.20 20.29
C ASN A 152 -5.41 0.14 19.65
N ASP A 153 -4.18 0.62 19.87
CA ASP A 153 -3.72 1.91 19.32
C ASP A 153 -3.57 1.83 17.80
N PHE A 154 -2.96 0.76 17.30
CA PHE A 154 -2.92 0.47 15.86
C PHE A 154 -4.33 0.37 15.25
N ARG A 155 -5.25 -0.37 15.87
CA ARG A 155 -6.65 -0.48 15.44
C ARG A 155 -7.30 0.89 15.32
N LEU A 156 -7.12 1.75 16.33
CA LEU A 156 -7.65 3.12 16.32
C LEU A 156 -6.99 3.96 15.24
N LEU A 157 -5.68 3.86 15.07
CA LEU A 157 -4.91 4.58 14.06
C LEU A 157 -5.44 4.28 12.66
N ILE A 158 -5.51 3.00 12.27
CA ILE A 158 -6.02 2.62 10.94
C ILE A 158 -7.50 2.93 10.80
N GLY A 159 -8.29 2.95 11.88
CA GLY A 159 -9.70 3.32 11.86
C GLY A 159 -9.98 4.80 11.54
N ARG A 160 -8.96 5.67 11.55
CA ARG A 160 -9.12 7.10 11.21
C ARG A 160 -9.28 7.32 9.70
N SER A 161 -9.85 8.47 9.35
CA SER A 161 -9.92 8.94 7.96
C SER A 161 -8.55 9.31 7.39
N ASP A 162 -7.62 9.72 8.25
CA ASP A 162 -6.26 10.11 7.88
C ASP A 162 -5.21 9.58 8.87
N PRO A 163 -4.85 8.27 8.82
CA PRO A 163 -3.77 7.69 9.61
C PRO A 163 -2.39 8.32 9.35
N LEU A 164 -2.14 8.81 8.13
CA LEU A 164 -0.84 9.34 7.71
C LEU A 164 -0.68 10.83 8.05
N GLY A 165 -1.79 11.57 8.19
CA GLY A 165 -1.77 13.01 8.41
C GLY A 165 -1.51 13.80 7.12
N THR A 166 -1.79 13.22 5.96
CA THR A 166 -1.50 13.81 4.65
C THR A 166 -2.71 14.46 3.99
N ILE A 167 -3.92 14.23 4.49
CA ILE A 167 -5.14 14.84 3.94
C ILE A 167 -5.18 16.31 4.37
N PRO A 168 -5.20 17.28 3.43
CA PRO A 168 -5.26 18.69 3.77
C PRO A 168 -6.52 19.04 4.58
N GLU A 169 -6.38 19.92 5.58
CA GLU A 169 -7.53 20.48 6.28
C GLU A 169 -8.42 21.27 5.30
N MET A 170 -9.59 20.73 4.98
CA MET A 170 -10.56 21.44 4.15
C MET A 170 -11.18 22.59 4.95
N ARG A 171 -10.83 23.84 4.57
CA ARG A 171 -11.50 25.04 5.09
C ARG A 171 -12.57 25.50 4.10
N CYS A 172 -13.83 25.24 4.42
CA CYS A 172 -14.94 25.84 3.68
C CYS A 172 -14.96 27.35 3.96
N LYS A 173 -14.88 28.18 2.90
CA LYS A 173 -15.09 29.62 3.02
C LYS A 173 -16.52 29.85 3.53
N PRO A 174 -16.73 30.61 4.62
CA PRO A 174 -18.08 30.90 5.08
C PRO A 174 -18.85 31.56 3.94
N ARG A 175 -20.07 31.06 3.66
CA ARG A 175 -20.96 31.70 2.69
C ARG A 175 -21.20 33.12 3.19
N GLY A 176 -20.72 34.11 2.44
CA GLY A 176 -21.04 35.50 2.72
C GLY A 176 -22.54 35.65 2.61
N ASN A 177 -23.20 36.02 3.69
CA ASN A 177 -24.56 36.54 3.61
C ASN A 177 -24.46 37.87 2.86
N THR A 178 -24.74 37.86 1.55
CA THR A 178 -25.16 39.07 0.84
C THR A 178 -26.45 39.53 1.50
N GLN A 179 -26.34 40.57 2.34
CA GLN A 179 -27.45 41.43 2.73
C GLN A 179 -27.88 42.27 1.55
#